data_AF-A0A174HVG1-F1
#
_entry.id   AF-A0A174HVG1-F1
#
_cell.length_a   1.000
_cell.length_b   1.000
_cell.length_c   1.000
_cell.angle_alpha   90.00
_cell.angle_beta   90.00
_cell.angle_gamma   90.00
#
_symmetry.space_group_name_H-M   'P 1'
#
loop_
_entity.id
_entity.type
_entity.pdbx_description
1 polymer ?
#
loop_
_entity_poly.entity_id
_entity_poly.type
_entity_poly.pdbx_seq_one_letter_code
_entity_poly.pdbx_strand_id
1 'polypeptide(L)'
;MDRTKAAAIVNDFFADMNPSLWNGSTSMPKSFDDRAWQYPLADDVNLEITFVYNEEDGWCHYCDLVYQSDDSSFDMLSGYGIDSILNVTDTVMDLCRDY
;
A
#
# COMPACT_ATOMS: atom_id res chain seq x y z
N MET A 1 -3.54 4.45 -14.54
CA MET A 1 -2.28 4.65 -13.79
C MET A 1 -1.11 4.17 -14.64
N ASP A 2 0.04 4.86 -14.64
CA ASP A 2 1.28 4.34 -15.24
C ASP A 2 2.30 3.89 -14.18
N ARG A 3 3.30 3.11 -14.62
CA ARG A 3 4.32 2.54 -13.73
C ARG A 3 5.17 3.59 -13.03
N THR A 4 5.44 4.72 -13.69
CA THR A 4 6.29 5.78 -13.11
C THR A 4 5.56 6.46 -11.95
N LYS A 5 4.28 6.81 -12.12
CA LYS A 5 3.45 7.42 -11.08
C LYS A 5 3.20 6.43 -9.93
N ALA A 6 2.84 5.18 -10.24
CA ALA A 6 2.63 4.15 -9.22
C ALA A 6 3.90 3.91 -8.39
N ALA A 7 5.06 3.78 -9.05
CA ALA A 7 6.32 3.61 -8.34
C ALA A 7 6.65 4.81 -7.46
N ALA A 8 6.38 6.04 -7.88
CA ALA A 8 6.60 7.22 -7.05
C ALA A 8 5.75 7.18 -5.77
N ILE A 9 4.44 6.91 -5.90
CA ILE A 9 3.52 6.79 -4.75
C ILE A 9 4.00 5.69 -3.79
N VAL A 10 4.37 4.53 -4.32
CA VAL A 10 4.82 3.41 -3.49
C VAL A 10 6.17 3.71 -2.83
N ASN A 11 7.08 4.42 -3.49
CA ASN A 11 8.33 4.84 -2.83
C ASN A 11 8.07 5.79 -1.65
N ASP A 12 7.11 6.72 -1.78
CA ASP A 12 6.70 7.60 -0.69
C ASP A 12 6.09 6.79 0.47
N PHE A 13 5.18 5.86 0.17
CA PHE A 13 4.62 4.92 1.14
C PHE A 13 5.73 4.13 1.89
N PHE A 14 6.70 3.57 1.17
CA PHE A 14 7.79 2.82 1.80
C PHE A 14 8.72 3.70 2.63
N ALA A 15 8.98 4.95 2.20
CA ALA A 15 9.81 5.88 2.96
C ALA A 15 9.19 6.19 4.33
N ASP A 16 7.86 6.28 4.41
CA ASP A 16 7.14 6.54 5.64
C ASP A 16 6.93 5.27 6.47
N MET A 17 6.53 4.17 5.83
CA MET A 17 5.92 3.02 6.50
C MET A 17 6.85 1.82 6.67
N ASN A 18 7.82 1.63 5.77
CA ASN A 18 8.81 0.56 5.88
C ASN A 18 10.18 0.94 5.26
N PRO A 19 10.86 1.99 5.76
CA PRO A 19 12.07 2.53 5.12
C PRO A 19 13.25 1.58 5.16
N SER A 20 13.23 0.59 6.07
CA SER A 20 14.27 -0.44 6.17
C SER A 20 14.01 -1.66 5.27
N LEU A 21 12.89 -1.70 4.54
CA LEU A 21 12.43 -2.88 3.78
C LEU A 21 12.42 -4.13 4.65
N TRP A 22 11.86 -4.02 5.85
CA TRP A 22 11.71 -5.15 6.75
C TRP A 22 10.70 -6.14 6.16
N ASN A 23 11.07 -7.41 6.15
CA ASN A 23 10.35 -8.48 5.45
C ASN A 23 9.49 -9.36 6.38
N GLY A 24 9.27 -8.94 7.62
CA GLY A 24 8.45 -9.69 8.58
C GLY A 24 9.15 -10.86 9.29
N SER A 25 10.39 -11.22 8.94
CA SER A 25 11.04 -12.45 9.45
C SER A 25 11.80 -12.29 10.78
N THR A 26 12.06 -11.06 11.22
CA THR A 26 12.79 -10.74 12.46
C THR A 26 11.92 -9.93 13.42
N SER A 27 12.47 -9.38 14.50
CA SER A 27 11.71 -8.45 15.34
C SER A 27 11.33 -7.20 14.54
N MET A 28 10.08 -6.78 14.64
CA MET A 28 9.56 -5.57 13.98
C MET A 28 10.40 -4.34 14.36
N PRO A 29 11.00 -3.63 13.39
CA PRO A 29 11.81 -2.46 13.69
C PRO A 29 10.92 -1.28 14.08
N LYS A 30 11.45 -0.35 14.87
CA LYS A 30 10.72 0.86 15.29
C LYS A 30 10.32 1.78 14.13
N SER A 31 10.95 1.61 12.98
CA SER A 31 10.68 2.36 11.76
C SER A 31 9.57 1.76 10.91
N PHE A 32 9.09 0.57 11.24
CA PHE A 32 7.94 -0.03 10.56
C PHE A 32 6.65 0.53 11.16
N ASP A 33 5.72 0.91 10.29
CA ASP A 33 4.41 1.44 10.64
C ASP A 33 3.35 0.70 9.82
N ASP A 34 2.38 0.10 10.52
CA ASP A 34 1.31 -0.72 9.95
C ASP A 34 -0.03 0.03 9.89
N ARG A 35 -0.04 1.33 10.17
CA ARG A 35 -1.23 2.17 9.98
C ARG A 35 -1.57 2.29 8.49
N ALA A 36 -2.81 2.65 8.21
CA ALA A 36 -3.22 3.03 6.86
C ALA A 36 -2.48 4.29 6.40
N TRP A 37 -1.95 4.25 5.19
CA TRP A 37 -1.32 5.39 4.51
C TRP A 37 -2.16 5.77 3.29
N GLN A 38 -2.55 7.04 3.18
CA GLN A 38 -3.43 7.50 2.11
C GLN A 38 -2.75 8.51 1.18
N TYR A 39 -3.05 8.39 -0.11
CA TYR A 39 -2.61 9.29 -1.17
C TYR A 39 -3.82 9.85 -1.94
N PRO A 40 -3.95 11.17 -2.10
CA PRO A 40 -4.98 11.78 -2.93
C PRO A 40 -4.82 11.39 -4.40
N LEU A 41 -5.71 10.55 -4.92
CA LEU A 41 -5.60 9.99 -6.27
C LEU A 41 -6.36 10.84 -7.31
N ALA A 42 -7.57 11.29 -6.94
CA ALA A 42 -8.47 12.16 -7.72
C ALA A 42 -9.32 13.03 -6.78
N ASP A 43 -10.25 13.84 -7.34
CA ASP A 43 -11.02 14.85 -6.59
C ASP A 43 -11.83 14.29 -5.40
N ASP A 44 -12.29 13.05 -5.48
CA ASP A 44 -13.13 12.39 -4.46
C ASP A 44 -12.61 11.01 -4.03
N VAL A 45 -11.42 10.61 -4.50
CA VAL A 45 -10.85 9.28 -4.28
C VAL A 45 -9.45 9.38 -3.71
N ASN A 46 -9.21 8.63 -2.62
CA ASN A 46 -7.88 8.34 -2.11
C ASN A 46 -7.49 6.89 -2.45
N LEU A 47 -6.21 6.68 -2.71
CA LEU A 47 -5.59 5.37 -2.62
C LEU A 47 -5.11 5.18 -1.18
N GLU A 48 -5.59 4.15 -0.50
CA GLU A 48 -5.10 3.71 0.79
C GLU A 48 -4.19 2.48 0.60
N ILE A 49 -3.05 2.45 1.29
CA ILE A 49 -2.12 1.32 1.32
C ILE A 49 -1.82 0.98 2.77
N THR A 50 -1.95 -0.30 3.12
CA THR A 50 -1.76 -0.79 4.50
C THR A 50 -1.00 -2.10 4.52
N PHE A 51 -0.05 -2.25 5.44
CA PHE A 51 0.56 -3.55 5.75
C PHE A 51 -0.24 -4.25 6.85
N VAL A 52 -0.59 -5.52 6.63
CA VAL A 52 -1.40 -6.29 7.57
C VAL A 52 -0.74 -7.63 7.84
N TYR A 53 -0.74 -8.06 9.09
CA TYR A 53 -0.37 -9.43 9.45
C TYR A 53 -1.63 -10.29 9.55
N ASN A 54 -1.68 -11.35 8.77
CA ASN A 54 -2.67 -12.41 8.92
C ASN A 54 -1.98 -13.71 9.41
N GLU A 55 -2.70 -14.57 10.14
CA GLU A 55 -2.08 -15.78 10.71
C GLU A 55 -1.79 -16.88 9.67
N GLU A 56 -2.43 -16.84 8.50
CA GLU A 56 -2.38 -17.88 7.47
C GLU A 56 -1.22 -17.66 6.47
N ASP A 57 -1.09 -16.43 5.96
CA ASP A 57 -0.14 -16.00 4.94
C ASP A 57 1.00 -15.11 5.52
N GLY A 58 0.86 -14.64 6.75
CA GLY A 58 1.80 -13.71 7.38
C GLY A 58 1.58 -12.26 6.97
N TRP A 59 2.67 -11.51 6.79
CA TRP A 59 2.61 -10.12 6.38
C TRP A 59 2.26 -9.96 4.90
N CYS A 60 1.21 -9.19 4.63
CA CYS A 60 0.73 -8.84 3.30
C CYS A 60 0.48 -7.32 3.19
N HIS A 61 0.16 -6.85 1.98
CA HIS A 61 -0.29 -5.48 1.75
C HIS A 61 -1.69 -5.47 1.16
N TYR A 62 -2.46 -4.46 1.53
CA TYR A 62 -3.74 -4.11 0.95
C TYR A 62 -3.62 -2.75 0.27
N CYS A 63 -4.24 -2.62 -0.89
CA CYS A 63 -4.45 -1.37 -1.58
C CYS A 63 -5.97 -1.21 -1.77
N ASP A 64 -6.50 -0.09 -1.31
CA ASP A 64 -7.92 0.24 -1.33
C ASP A 64 -8.14 1.56 -2.05
N LEU A 65 -9.17 1.64 -2.89
CA LEU A 65 -9.72 2.90 -3.34
C LEU A 65 -10.86 3.28 -2.40
N VAL A 66 -10.71 4.43 -1.75
CA VAL A 66 -11.66 4.91 -0.74
C VAL A 66 -12.20 6.29 -1.12
N TYR A 67 -13.45 6.56 -0.78
CA TYR A 67 -14.03 7.89 -0.97
C TYR A 67 -13.49 8.87 0.08
N GLN A 68 -13.07 10.06 -0.35
CA GLN A 68 -12.60 11.11 0.57
C GLN A 68 -13.66 11.59 1.57
N SER A 69 -14.94 11.40 1.28
CA SER A 69 -16.04 11.88 2.11
C SER A 69 -16.21 11.13 3.42
N ASP A 70 -15.93 9.83 3.42
CA ASP A 70 -16.26 8.94 4.54
C ASP A 70 -15.30 7.74 4.71
N ASP A 71 -14.18 7.71 3.96
CA ASP A 71 -13.20 6.64 3.93
C ASP A 71 -13.80 5.26 3.57
N SER A 72 -15.00 5.22 2.97
CA SER A 72 -15.58 3.94 2.56
C SER A 72 -14.83 3.37 1.35
N SER A 73 -14.33 2.14 1.51
CA SER A 73 -13.72 1.37 0.42
C SER A 73 -14.77 0.95 -0.61
N PHE A 74 -14.42 1.10 -1.89
CA PHE A 74 -15.26 0.68 -3.00
C PHE A 74 -14.57 -0.25 -4.01
N ASP A 75 -13.24 -0.37 -3.95
CA ASP A 75 -12.48 -1.38 -4.68
C ASP A 75 -11.16 -1.68 -3.95
N MET A 76 -10.71 -2.93 -3.99
CA MET A 76 -9.58 -3.40 -3.19
C MET A 76 -8.81 -4.50 -3.91
N LEU A 77 -7.49 -4.43 -3.86
CA LEU A 77 -6.60 -5.55 -4.16
C LEU A 77 -5.62 -5.79 -3.02
N SER A 78 -5.21 -7.04 -2.84
CA SER A 78 -4.16 -7.42 -1.91
C SER A 78 -3.00 -8.10 -2.62
N GLY A 79 -1.85 -8.13 -1.96
CA GLY A 79 -0.67 -8.83 -2.44
C GLY A 79 0.26 -9.21 -1.31
N TYR A 80 1.38 -9.85 -1.67
CA TYR A 80 2.39 -10.29 -0.73
C TYR A 80 3.69 -9.49 -0.87
N GLY A 81 4.53 -9.54 0.16
CA GLY A 81 5.86 -8.95 0.16
C GLY A 81 5.85 -7.50 0.62
N ILE A 82 5.82 -7.30 1.94
CA ILE A 82 5.87 -5.98 2.58
C ILE A 82 7.22 -5.26 2.43
N ASP A 83 8.23 -5.95 1.89
CA ASP A 83 9.56 -5.46 1.54
C ASP A 83 9.77 -5.29 0.03
N SER A 84 8.78 -5.64 -0.79
CA SER A 84 8.86 -5.56 -2.25
C SER A 84 8.10 -4.36 -2.80
N ILE A 85 8.84 -3.27 -3.02
CA ILE A 85 8.32 -2.07 -3.72
C ILE A 85 7.68 -2.45 -5.06
N LEU A 86 8.25 -3.41 -5.78
CA LEU A 86 7.72 -3.87 -7.07
C LEU A 86 6.34 -4.52 -6.92
N ASN A 87 6.15 -5.39 -5.92
CA ASN A 87 4.87 -6.07 -5.72
C ASN A 87 3.76 -5.07 -5.38
N VAL A 88 4.04 -4.13 -4.47
CA VAL A 88 3.07 -3.08 -4.10
C VAL A 88 2.80 -2.17 -5.31
N THR A 89 3.82 -1.84 -6.11
CA THR A 89 3.66 -1.05 -7.34
C THR A 89 2.73 -1.74 -8.33
N ASP A 90 2.92 -3.04 -8.56
CA ASP A 90 2.08 -3.79 -9.49
C ASP A 90 0.62 -3.87 -8.98
N THR A 91 0.40 -4.09 -7.67
CA THR A 91 -0.95 -4.04 -7.07
C THR A 91 -1.62 -2.67 -7.23
N VAL A 92 -0.88 -1.58 -6.97
CA VAL A 92 -1.38 -0.21 -7.15
C VAL A 92 -1.70 0.07 -8.62
N MET A 93 -0.87 -0.39 -9.55
CA MET A 93 -1.13 -0.22 -10.98
C MET A 93 -2.40 -0.95 -11.43
N ASP A 94 -2.59 -2.19 -10.97
CA ASP A 94 -3.73 -3.01 -11.33
C ASP A 94 -5.03 -2.42 -10.77
N LEU A 95 -5.03 -1.98 -9.51
CA LEU A 95 -6.18 -1.36 -8.86
C LEU A 95 -6.51 0.01 -9.47
N CYS A 96 -5.49 0.86 -9.66
CA CYS A 96 -5.67 2.24 -10.12
C CYS A 96 -5.64 2.36 -11.65
N ARG A 97 -5.86 1.28 -12.41
CA ARG A 97 -5.67 1.28 -13.88
C ARG A 97 -6.42 2.42 -14.59
N ASP A 98 -7.59 2.79 -14.07
CA ASP A 98 -8.50 3.79 -14.64
C ASP A 98 -8.23 5.24 -14.11
N TYR A 99 -7.20 5.45 -13.28
CA TYR A 99 -6.81 6.76 -12.67
C TYR A 99 -5.39 7.20 -13.06
#